data_AF-A0A945VU54-F1
#
_entry.id   AF-A0A945VU54-F1
#
_cell.length_a   1.000
_cell.length_b   1.000
_cell.length_c   1.000
_cell.angle_alpha   90.00
_cell.angle_beta   90.00
_cell.angle_gamma   90.00
#
_symmetry.space_group_name_H-M   'P 1'
#
loop_
_entity.id
_entity.type
_entity.pdbx_description
1 polymer ?
#
loop_
_entity_poly.entity_id
_entity_poly.type
_entity_poly.pdbx_seq_one_letter_code
_entity_poly.pdbx_strand_id
1 'polypeptide(L)' 'MKRCSLSDFMEIITPWLSSEYLRRVYKDDKGHILLEFRDGVKDVYQIEDCTEEQLTEVLEGFKEKGIRVEE' A
#
# COMPACT_ATOMS: atom_id res chain seq x y z
N MET A 1 2.40 11.21 7.34
CA MET A 1 1.83 9.89 7.71
C MET A 1 0.34 10.07 7.93
N LYS A 2 -0.49 9.35 7.18
CA LYS A 2 -1.95 9.38 7.26
C LYS A 2 -2.41 8.14 8.03
N ARG A 3 -3.44 8.28 8.86
CA ARG A 3 -4.10 7.16 9.53
C ARG A 3 -5.47 6.96 8.90
N CYS A 4 -5.81 5.73 8.60
CA CYS A 4 -7.08 5.40 7.96
C CYS A 4 -7.44 3.94 8.24
N SER A 5 -8.69 3.58 7.96
CA SER A 5 -9.08 2.17 7.97
C SER A 5 -8.53 1.43 6.76
N LEU A 6 -8.57 0.10 6.77
CA LEU A 6 -8.22 -0.75 5.63
C LEU A 6 -9.15 -0.44 4.45
N SER A 7 -10.44 -0.26 4.71
CA SER A 7 -11.43 0.11 3.70
C SER A 7 -11.11 1.47 3.08
N ASP A 8 -10.85 2.49 3.90
CA ASP A 8 -10.47 3.82 3.41
C ASP A 8 -9.18 3.76 2.58
N PHE A 9 -8.18 3.00 3.06
CA PHE A 9 -6.93 2.81 2.34
C PHE A 9 -7.19 2.21 0.95
N MET A 10 -8.04 1.18 0.87
CA MET A 10 -8.41 0.54 -0.38
C MET A 10 -9.14 1.50 -1.32
N GLU A 11 -10.08 2.30 -0.83
CA GLU A 11 -10.76 3.32 -1.65
C GLU A 11 -9.79 4.37 -2.20
N ILE A 12 -8.84 4.83 -1.37
CA ILE A 12 -7.82 5.80 -1.76
C ILE A 12 -6.87 5.22 -2.81
N ILE A 13 -6.42 3.97 -2.62
CA ILE A 13 -5.35 3.38 -3.43
C ILE A 13 -5.86 2.74 -4.73
N THR A 14 -7.11 2.25 -4.75
CA THR A 14 -7.72 1.59 -5.91
C THR A 14 -7.50 2.31 -7.25
N PRO A 15 -7.72 3.63 -7.39
CA PRO A 15 -7.48 4.32 -8.66
C PRO A 15 -6.01 4.31 -9.12
N TRP A 16 -5.07 4.04 -8.22
CA TRP A 16 -3.63 4.02 -8.48
C TRP A 16 -3.03 2.62 -8.49
N LEU A 17 -3.82 1.55 -8.30
CA LEU A 17 -3.36 0.15 -8.27
C LEU A 17 -2.96 -0.38 -9.66
N SER A 18 -1.95 0.25 -10.25
CA SER A 18 -1.29 -0.16 -11.48
C SER A 18 0.19 0.15 -11.38
N SER A 19 1.01 -0.71 -11.98
CA SER A 19 2.46 -0.52 -12.13
C SER A 19 2.82 0.71 -12.99
N GLU A 20 1.83 1.31 -13.67
CA GLU A 20 1.97 2.59 -14.37
C GLU A 20 2.00 3.79 -13.42
N TYR A 21 1.32 3.72 -12.27
CA TYR A 21 1.27 4.81 -11.28
C TYR A 21 2.19 4.54 -10.09
N LEU A 22 2.14 3.33 -9.54
CA LEU A 22 2.94 2.91 -8.41
C LEU A 22 4.26 2.33 -8.90
N ARG A 23 5.36 2.92 -8.44
CA ARG A 23 6.70 2.39 -8.66
C ARG A 23 6.95 1.19 -7.74
N ARG A 24 6.58 1.34 -6.47
CA ARG A 24 6.68 0.28 -5.46
C ARG A 24 5.85 0.60 -4.22
N VAL A 25 5.58 -0.43 -3.46
CA VAL A 25 4.97 -0.38 -2.14
C VAL A 25 5.95 -1.00 -1.16
N TYR A 26 6.13 -0.38 0.01
CA TYR A 26 7.00 -0.86 1.07
C TYR A 26 6.20 -1.00 2.36
N LYS A 27 6.32 -2.14 3.04
CA LYS A 27 5.78 -2.35 4.39
C LYS A 27 6.95 -2.32 5.37
N ASP A 28 6.88 -1.48 6.40
CA ASP A 28 7.90 -1.45 7.45
C ASP A 28 7.59 -2.42 8.62
N ASP A 29 8.57 -2.65 9.51
CA ASP A 29 8.45 -3.52 10.69
C ASP A 29 7.36 -3.07 11.69
N LYS A 30 6.84 -1.85 11.55
CA LYS A 30 5.76 -1.29 12.38
C LYS A 30 4.39 -1.42 11.70
N GLY A 31 4.33 -2.04 10.52
CA GLY A 31 3.11 -2.19 9.73
C GLY A 31 2.70 -0.93 8.98
N HIS A 32 3.58 0.06 8.84
CA HIS A 32 3.30 1.21 7.98
C HIS A 32 3.51 0.86 6.52
N ILE A 33 2.62 1.37 5.67
CA ILE A 33 2.69 1.20 4.22
C ILE A 33 3.19 2.50 3.59
N LEU A 34 4.36 2.44 2.95
CA LEU A 34 4.87 3.51 2.11
C LEU A 34 4.56 3.20 0.64
N LEU A 35 3.89 4.13 -0.02
CA LEU A 35 3.65 4.11 -1.45
C LEU A 35 4.64 5.05 -2.13
N GLU A 36 5.41 4.53 -3.07
CA GLU A 36 6.25 5.35 -3.94
C GLU A 36 5.64 5.38 -5.34
N PHE A 37 5.20 6.56 -5.75
CA PHE A 37 4.64 6.81 -7.07
C PHE A 37 5.74 7.09 -8.08
N ARG A 38 5.45 6.88 -9.37
CA ARG A 38 6.41 7.10 -10.46
C ARG A 38 6.83 8.56 -10.63
N ASP A 39 5.98 9.49 -10.23
CA ASP A 39 6.26 10.93 -10.23
C ASP A 39 7.18 11.37 -9.07
N GLY A 40 7.55 10.44 -8.18
CA GLY A 40 8.42 10.68 -7.04
C GLY A 40 7.67 11.05 -5.75
N VAL A 41 6.33 11.16 -5.79
CA VAL A 41 5.51 11.35 -4.59
C VAL A 41 5.63 10.12 -3.70
N LYS A 42 5.67 10.37 -2.38
CA LYS A 42 5.69 9.35 -1.34
C LYS A 42 4.61 9.62 -0.33
N ASP A 43 3.71 8.67 -0.15
CA ASP A 43 2.72 8.70 0.92
C ASP A 43 2.98 7.55 1.90
N VAL A 44 2.77 7.82 3.18
CA VAL A 44 2.92 6.82 4.24
C VAL A 44 1.59 6.70 4.98
N TYR A 45 1.09 5.48 5.07
CA TYR A 45 -0.16 5.11 5.71
C TYR A 45 0.09 4.21 6.93
N GLN A 46 -0.67 4.46 7.98
CA GLN A 46 -0.81 3.57 9.11
C GLN A 46 -2.27 3.09 9.11
N ILE A 47 -2.47 1.80 8.88
CA ILE A 47 -3.80 1.19 8.83
C ILE A 47 -4.12 0.68 10.24
N GLU A 48 -5.21 1.17 10.84
CA GLU A 48 -5.47 0.95 12.28
C GLU A 48 -6.39 -0.24 12.57
N ASP A 49 -7.22 -0.70 11.62
CA ASP A 49 -8.20 -1.78 11.81
C ASP A 49 -7.88 -3.08 11.06
N CYS A 50 -6.63 -3.27 10.61
CA CYS A 50 -6.23 -4.50 9.92
C CYS A 50 -5.37 -5.41 10.80
N THR A 51 -5.51 -6.72 10.62
CA THR A 51 -4.51 -7.70 11.08
C THR A 51 -3.33 -7.77 10.11
N GLU A 52 -2.20 -8.32 10.56
CA GLU A 52 -1.06 -8.55 9.67
C GLU A 52 -1.40 -9.48 8.49
N GLU A 53 -2.25 -10.48 8.71
CA GLU A 53 -2.73 -11.39 7.66
C GLU A 53 -3.55 -10.63 6.60
N GLN A 54 -4.50 -9.79 7.02
CA GLN A 54 -5.29 -8.98 6.09
C GLN A 54 -4.42 -8.01 5.28
N LEU A 55 -3.45 -7.38 5.94
CA LEU A 55 -2.51 -6.49 5.28
C LEU A 55 -1.65 -7.25 4.26
N THR A 56 -1.24 -8.46 4.60
CA THR A 56 -0.44 -9.31 3.72
C THR A 56 -1.23 -9.73 2.49
N GLU A 57 -2.49 -10.15 2.64
CA GLU A 57 -3.37 -10.50 1.53
C GLU A 57 -3.56 -9.33 0.55
N VAL A 58 -3.77 -8.12 1.08
CA VAL A 58 -3.86 -6.91 0.25
C VAL A 58 -2.56 -6.66 -0.54
N LEU A 59 -1.41 -6.78 0.12
CA LEU A 59 -0.11 -6.61 -0.52
C LEU A 59 0.20 -7.69 -1.55
N GLU A 60 -0.24 -8.93 -1.34
CA GLU A 60 -0.17 -9.99 -2.35
C GLU A 60 -1.02 -9.64 -3.58
N GLY A 61 -2.23 -9.12 -3.39
CA GLY A 61 -3.05 -8.62 -4.48
C GLY A 61 -2.38 -7.49 -5.28
N PHE A 62 -1.47 -6.72 -4.67
CA PHE A 62 -0.68 -5.71 -5.39
C PHE A 62 0.42 -6.36 -6.23
N LYS A 63 1.10 -7.40 -5.69
CA LYS A 63 2.09 -8.20 -6.43
C LYS A 63 1.46 -8.84 -7.66
N GLU A 64 0.25 -9.38 -7.55
CA GLU A 64 -0.50 -9.98 -8.68
C GLU A 64 -0.82 -8.96 -9.80
N LYS A 65 -0.97 -7.68 -9.45
CA LYS A 65 -1.15 -6.57 -10.41
C LYS A 65 0.17 -6.07 -11.01
N GLY A 66 1.29 -6.73 -10.72
CA GLY A 66 2.62 -6.37 -11.20
C GLY A 66 3.24 -5.18 -10.47
N ILE A 67 2.70 -4.80 -9.30
CA ILE A 67 3.28 -3.75 -8.46
C ILE A 67 4.37 -4.39 -7.60
N ARG A 68 5.55 -3.78 -7.56
CA ARG A 68 6.65 -4.25 -6.72
C ARG A 68 6.33 -3.95 -5.26
N VAL A 69 6.20 -5.00 -4.45
CA VAL A 69 6.04 -4.87 -2.99
C VAL A 69 7.32 -5.34 -2.29
N GLU A 70 7.83 -4.51 -1.39
CA GLU A 70 9.03 -4.72 -0.59
C GLU A 70 8.66 -4.72 0.91
N GLU A 71 9.46 -5.42 1.73
CA GLU A 71 9.33 -5.57 3.18
C GLU A 71 10.67 -5.17 3.84
#